data_AF-A0A3S2CRN6-F1
#
_entry.id   AF-A0A3S2CRN6-F1
#
_cell.length_a   1.000
_cell.length_b   1.000
_cell.length_c   1.000
_cell.angle_alpha   90.00
_cell.angle_beta   90.00
_cell.angle_gamma   90.00
#
_symmetry.space_group_name_H-M   'P 1'
#
loop_
_entity.id
_entity.type
_entity.pdbx_description
1 polymer ?
#
loop_
_entity_poly.entity_id
_entity_poly.type
_entity_poly.pdbx_seq_one_letter_code
_entity_poly.pdbx_strand_id
1 'polypeptide(L)' 'MAKGNHKRVRGKPQIHSLLEHYQPIDGVVDEMVDASGNPRPVWKHFIEALDELGPEKLGQRFARADQYLRDAGVY' A
#
# COMPACT_ATOMS: atom_id res chain seq x y z
N MET A 1 -28.70 -15.46 21.54
CA MET A 1 -28.12 -14.18 21.07
C MET A 1 -26.65 -14.16 21.43
N ALA A 2 -25.77 -14.67 20.56
CA ALA A 2 -24.33 -14.71 20.82
C ALA A 2 -23.68 -13.47 20.17
N LYS A 3 -23.17 -12.56 21.00
CA LYS A 3 -22.43 -11.37 20.55
C LYS A 3 -20.99 -11.80 20.25
N GLY A 4 -20.64 -11.87 18.97
CA GLY A 4 -19.28 -12.12 18.49
C GLY A 4 -18.35 -11.00 18.91
N ASN A 5 -17.40 -11.33 19.79
CA ASN A 5 -16.42 -10.39 20.32
C ASN A 5 -15.28 -10.28 19.30
N HIS A 6 -15.26 -9.23 18.48
CA HIS A 6 -14.14 -8.92 17.59
C HIS A 6 -12.95 -8.47 18.43
N LYS A 7 -12.17 -9.42 18.95
CA LYS A 7 -10.85 -9.16 19.51
C LYS A 7 -9.99 -8.54 18.40
N ARG A 8 -9.82 -7.22 18.45
CA ARG A 8 -8.79 -6.51 17.68
C ARG A 8 -7.44 -7.05 18.15
N VAL A 9 -6.88 -7.97 17.37
CA VAL A 9 -5.48 -8.38 17.53
C VAL A 9 -4.66 -7.14 17.26
N ARG A 10 -3.98 -6.64 18.30
CA ARG A 10 -3.04 -5.53 18.20
C ARG A 10 -1.84 -6.07 17.41
N GLY A 11 -1.87 -5.90 16.10
CA GLY A 11 -0.82 -6.36 15.20
C GLY A 11 0.49 -5.67 15.53
N LYS A 12 1.59 -6.44 15.49
CA LYS A 12 2.97 -5.90 15.48
C LYS A 12 3.07 -4.84 14.38
N PRO A 13 3.94 -3.81 14.52
CA PRO A 13 4.22 -2.91 13.41
C PRO A 13 4.69 -3.77 12.23
N GLN A 14 3.82 -3.91 11.22
CA GLN A 14 4.17 -4.53 9.96
C GLN A 14 5.12 -3.56 9.30
N ILE A 15 6.39 -3.93 9.21
CA ILE A 15 7.35 -3.19 8.41
C ILE A 15 6.96 -3.50 6.96
N HIS A 16 6.28 -2.57 6.31
CA HIS A 16 5.94 -2.68 4.90
C HIS A 16 7.20 -2.42 4.08
N SER A 17 7.74 -3.44 3.42
CA SER A 17 8.96 -3.27 2.61
C SER A 17 8.75 -2.23 1.51
N LEU A 18 7.52 -2.16 0.97
CA LEU A 18 7.10 -1.14 0.01
C LEU A 18 7.31 0.32 0.49
N LEU A 19 7.19 0.59 1.79
CA LEU A 19 7.27 1.94 2.36
C LEU A 19 8.58 2.23 3.08
N GLU A 20 9.54 1.29 3.09
CA GLU A 20 10.79 1.40 3.85
C GLU A 20 11.58 2.68 3.55
N HIS A 21 11.49 3.18 2.32
CA HIS A 21 12.18 4.39 1.86
C HIS A 21 11.22 5.54 1.50
N TYR A 22 9.92 5.38 1.77
CA TYR A 22 8.95 6.42 1.49
C TYR A 22 8.92 7.47 2.61
N GLN A 23 9.03 8.73 2.22
CA GLN A 23 8.94 9.87 3.15
C GLN A 23 7.89 10.85 2.64
N PRO A 24 6.84 11.13 3.44
CA PRO A 24 5.90 12.20 3.13
C PRO A 24 6.63 13.54 2.96
N ILE A 25 6.15 14.36 2.02
CA ILE A 25 6.71 15.69 1.77
C ILE A 25 6.33 16.61 2.93
N ASP A 26 7.33 17.33 3.47
CA ASP A 26 7.09 18.25 4.60
C ASP A 26 6.09 19.37 4.21
N GLY A 27 5.18 19.66 5.13
CA GLY A 27 4.10 20.62 4.92
C GLY A 27 2.98 20.18 3.95
N VAL A 28 3.07 18.98 3.36
CA VAL A 28 2.03 18.44 2.46
C VAL A 28 1.30 17.29 3.14
N VAL A 29 -0.04 17.31 3.08
CA VAL A 29 -0.85 16.21 3.61
C VAL A 29 -0.73 15.02 2.66
N ASP A 30 -0.27 13.90 3.20
CA ASP A 30 -0.25 12.62 2.52
C ASP A 30 -1.55 11.84 2.80
N GLU A 31 -2.22 11.43 1.72
CA GLU A 31 -3.49 10.70 1.77
C GLU A 31 -3.33 9.24 2.21
N MET A 32 -2.15 8.64 2.01
CA MET A 32 -1.87 7.24 2.24
C MET A 32 -1.11 7.00 3.54
N VAL A 33 -0.19 7.90 3.87
CA VAL A 33 0.74 7.80 5.00
C VAL A 33 0.50 8.97 5.97
N ASP A 34 0.60 8.70 7.27
CA ASP A 34 0.51 9.75 8.28
C ASP A 34 1.86 10.47 8.51
N ALA A 35 1.85 11.54 9.31
CA ALA A 35 3.05 12.31 9.63
C ALA A 35 4.13 11.49 10.37
N SER A 36 3.81 10.29 10.85
CA SER A 36 4.74 9.35 11.48
C SER A 36 5.24 8.26 10.52
N GLY A 37 4.92 8.35 9.23
CA GLY A 37 5.34 7.38 8.22
C GLY A 37 4.51 6.10 8.17
N ASN A 38 3.38 6.03 8.90
CA ASN A 38 2.56 4.82 8.92
C ASN A 38 1.40 4.89 7.92
N PRO A 39 1.04 3.77 7.27
CA PRO A 39 -0.18 3.70 6.48
C PRO A 39 -1.43 4.05 7.30
N ARG A 40 -2.26 4.94 6.76
CA ARG A 40 -3.58 5.21 7.33
C ARG A 40 -4.46 3.95 7.22
N PRO A 41 -5.41 3.73 8.16
CA PRO A 41 -6.15 2.48 8.25
C PRO A 41 -6.85 2.02 6.97
N VAL A 42 -7.38 2.95 6.16
CA VAL A 42 -8.07 2.63 4.90
C VAL A 42 -7.13 2.05 3.84
N TRP A 43 -5.83 2.36 3.90
CA TRP A 43 -4.83 1.94 2.93
C TRP A 43 -4.04 0.70 3.34
N LYS A 44 -4.15 0.25 4.59
CA LYS A 44 -3.35 -0.88 5.12
C LYS A 44 -3.46 -2.13 4.26
N HIS A 45 -4.69 -2.60 3.99
CA HIS A 45 -4.89 -3.82 3.21
C HIS A 45 -4.43 -3.69 1.76
N PHE A 46 -4.51 -2.49 1.20
CA PHE A 46 -4.01 -2.25 -0.16
C PHE A 46 -2.48 -2.35 -0.21
N ILE A 47 -1.79 -1.72 0.74
CA ILE A 47 -0.34 -1.78 0.84
C ILE A 47 0.14 -3.20 1.16
N GLU A 48 -0.52 -3.90 2.08
CA GLU A 48 -0.24 -5.32 2.38
C GLU A 48 -0.33 -6.20 1.12
N ALA A 49 -1.39 -6.03 0.33
CA ALA A 49 -1.57 -6.79 -0.91
C ALA A 49 -0.49 -6.49 -1.96
N LEU A 50 0.03 -5.25 -2.00
CA LEU A 50 1.14 -4.89 -2.89
C LEU A 50 2.47 -5.47 -2.40
N ASP A 51 2.72 -5.43 -1.08
CA ASP A 51 3.93 -5.96 -0.46
C ASP A 51 4.02 -7.50 -0.67
N GLU A 52 2.89 -8.20 -0.55
CA GLU A 52 2.78 -9.65 -0.79
C GLU A 52 3.10 -10.07 -2.25
N LEU A 53 2.94 -9.17 -3.23
CA LEU A 53 3.32 -9.46 -4.62
C LEU A 53 4.83 -9.56 -4.77
N GLY A 54 5.58 -8.80 -3.97
CA GLY A 54 7.02 -8.63 -4.09
C GLY A 54 7.44 -7.83 -5.33
N PRO A 55 8.72 -7.41 -5.37
CA PRO A 55 9.22 -6.47 -6.38
C PRO A 55 9.16 -7.02 -7.81
N GLU A 56 9.39 -8.32 -7.99
CA GLU A 56 9.42 -8.95 -9.32
C GLU A 56 8.05 -8.93 -10.00
N LYS A 57 7.01 -9.44 -9.31
CA LYS A 57 5.65 -9.48 -9.87
C LYS A 57 5.07 -8.07 -10.04
N LEU A 58 5.41 -7.17 -9.12
CA LEU A 58 5.00 -5.78 -9.22
C LEU A 58 5.60 -5.13 -10.48
N GLY A 59 6.90 -5.32 -10.74
CA GLY A 59 7.56 -4.85 -11.96
C GLY A 59 6.95 -5.42 -13.25
N GLN A 60 6.64 -6.73 -13.27
CA GLN A 60 5.96 -7.36 -14.42
C GLN A 60 4.58 -6.74 -14.69
N ARG A 61 3.81 -6.43 -13.63
CA ARG A 61 2.50 -5.79 -13.75
C ARG A 61 2.62 -4.35 -14.24
N PHE A 62 3.61 -3.59 -13.78
CA PHE A 62 3.89 -2.25 -14.29
C PHE A 62 4.24 -2.28 -15.78
N ALA A 63 5.16 -3.16 -16.21
CA ALA A 63 5.52 -3.28 -17.63
C ALA A 63 4.30 -3.61 -18.52
N ARG A 64 3.38 -4.45 -18.02
CA ARG A 64 2.14 -4.75 -18.72
C ARG A 64 1.17 -3.57 -18.73
N ALA A 65 1.07 -2.81 -17.63
CA ALA A 65 0.26 -1.61 -17.55
C ALA A 65 0.76 -0.54 -18.53
N ASP A 66 2.08 -0.34 -18.61
CA ASP A 66 2.70 0.58 -19.57
C ASP A 66 2.39 0.18 -21.01
N GLN A 67 2.49 -1.12 -21.32
CA GLN A 67 2.13 -1.62 -22.65
C GLN A 67 0.65 -1.34 -22.96
N TYR A 68 -0.24 -1.59 -21.99
CA TYR A 68 -1.66 -1.30 -22.14
C TYR A 68 -1.94 0.19 -22.39
N LEU A 69 -1.26 1.10 -21.68
CA LEU A 69 -1.42 2.54 -21.89
C LEU A 69 -0.97 2.96 -23.30
N ARG A 70 0.17 2.43 -23.78
CA ARG A 70 0.65 2.68 -25.15
C ARG A 70 -0.35 2.18 -26.19
N ASP A 71 -0.85 0.97 -26.03
CA ASP A 71 -1.80 0.35 -26.96
C ASP A 71 -3.15 1.08 -26.97
N ALA A 72 -3.55 1.66 -25.83
CA ALA A 72 -4.74 2.49 -25.71
C ALA A 72 -4.55 3.93 -26.23
N GLY A 73 -3.33 4.32 -26.60
CA GLY A 73 -3.02 5.68 -27.04
C GLY A 73 -3.06 6.72 -25.92
N VAL A 74 -2.85 6.32 -24.66
CA VAL A 74 -2.79 7.20 -23.48
C VAL A 74 -1.33 7.49 -23.13
N TYR A 75 -0.97 8.77 -23.03
CA TYR A 75 0.39 9.29 -22.79
C TYR A 75 0.40 10.46 -21.81
#